data_AF-A0A5C4JXW5-F1
#
_entry.id   AF-A0A5C4JXW5-F1
#
_cell.length_a   1.000
_cell.length_b   1.000
_cell.length_c   1.000
_cell.angle_alpha   90.00
_cell.angle_beta   90.00
_cell.angle_gamma   90.00
#
_symmetry.space_group_name_H-M   'P 1'
#
loop_
_entity.id
_entity.type
_entity.pdbx_description
1 polymer ?
#
loop_
_entity_poly.entity_id
_entity_poly.type
_entity_poly.pdbx_seq_one_letter_code
_entity_poly.pdbx_strand_id
1 'polypeptide(L)'
;MYKHYSWVMVTALSAPALLLLSACSGGGSGVGAQRVEVGEPLTRAVSSPGREDYFPGFRPVSSVSVDSAPKGSGSAFTGSVFPAGGRENLSFYGFNSSGTRWRIDTNPSCVGTVLTSVNGEPSIVILDSDARTDGKGPVSVTVATAFAVDDGEKLWGPTEVPGPSTGGLIFANTPKGLTAEKAPGTVLDADTGAVVDLNAQTGTALYEHHGTVLIGDGPALSAIDAGTGQVLWDSSDLRRPPGADPEAQTLFRGSYGPSSGGVVVLEWTAGGGSSVPVVYDLQTGKELAQASGTPAGIARVDAATGTVLFTARQPSGDHVLQAVRPEAGLLWSKAAKDAEVLAAGHGAVYARLNGTSAKMDLESGAILDSGEFVLPEAVLADGSALFPTRESSTGYVLAEPEP
;
A
#
# COMPACT_ATOMS: atom_id res chain seq x y z
N MET A 1 75.18 -53.98 7.57
CA MET A 1 76.40 -53.83 6.73
C MET A 1 75.93 -53.41 5.34
N TYR A 2 76.44 -52.27 4.84
CA TYR A 2 76.32 -51.78 3.45
C TYR A 2 74.93 -51.38 2.94
N LYS A 3 74.72 -50.33 2.15
CA LYS A 3 75.47 -49.12 1.78
C LYS A 3 74.45 -48.23 1.06
N HIS A 4 74.65 -46.91 1.14
CA HIS A 4 73.97 -45.88 0.37
C HIS A 4 73.88 -46.17 -1.14
N TYR A 5 72.78 -45.77 -1.78
CA TYR A 5 72.83 -45.03 -3.04
C TYR A 5 71.69 -44.00 -3.11
N SER A 6 72.02 -42.88 -3.73
CA SER A 6 71.37 -41.59 -3.72
C SER A 6 71.02 -41.20 -5.17
N TRP A 7 69.94 -40.41 -5.32
CA TRP A 7 69.47 -39.70 -6.53
C TRP A 7 68.75 -40.57 -7.57
N VAL A 8 67.62 -40.17 -8.16
CA VAL A 8 67.34 -38.89 -8.83
C VAL A 8 65.86 -38.51 -8.72
N MET A 9 65.61 -37.22 -8.49
CA MET A 9 64.34 -36.50 -8.66
C MET A 9 63.76 -36.67 -10.07
N VAL A 10 62.51 -37.15 -10.17
CA VAL A 10 61.59 -36.79 -11.26
C VAL A 10 60.27 -36.41 -10.61
N THR A 11 60.06 -35.11 -10.39
CA THR A 11 58.77 -34.52 -10.10
C THR A 11 57.91 -34.58 -11.36
N ALA A 12 57.06 -35.60 -11.46
CA ALA A 12 55.92 -35.57 -12.37
C ALA A 12 54.86 -34.61 -11.80
N LEU A 13 54.59 -33.53 -12.52
CA LEU A 13 53.42 -32.67 -12.28
C LEU A 13 52.16 -33.50 -12.55
N SER A 14 51.54 -34.00 -11.48
CA SER A 14 50.17 -34.51 -11.50
C SER A 14 49.23 -33.31 -11.45
N ALA A 15 48.68 -32.91 -12.59
CA ALA A 15 47.56 -31.98 -12.65
C ALA A 15 46.34 -32.64 -11.97
N PRO A 16 45.75 -32.07 -10.90
CA PRO A 16 44.41 -32.47 -10.51
C PRO A 16 43.47 -31.94 -11.58
N ALA A 17 42.89 -32.86 -12.35
CA ALA A 17 41.66 -32.60 -13.09
C ALA A 17 40.58 -32.28 -12.05
N LEU A 18 40.46 -30.99 -11.70
CA LEU A 18 39.28 -30.41 -11.09
C LEU A 18 38.15 -30.57 -12.12
N LEU A 19 37.46 -31.70 -12.03
CA LEU A 19 36.09 -31.82 -12.53
C LEU A 19 35.26 -30.81 -11.74
N LEU A 20 35.17 -29.59 -12.29
CA LEU A 20 34.11 -28.64 -12.02
C LEU A 20 32.80 -29.35 -12.35
N LEU A 21 32.21 -29.99 -11.35
CA LEU A 21 30.78 -30.19 -11.31
C LEU A 21 30.18 -28.78 -11.24
N SER A 22 29.97 -28.19 -12.42
CA SER A 22 28.94 -27.20 -12.64
C SER A 22 27.61 -27.88 -12.29
N ALA A 23 27.30 -27.89 -11.00
CA ALA A 23 25.94 -28.08 -10.55
C ALA A 23 25.17 -26.92 -11.16
N CYS A 24 24.44 -27.20 -12.24
CA CYS A 24 23.27 -26.45 -12.61
C CYS A 24 22.42 -26.36 -11.35
N SER A 25 22.51 -25.23 -10.64
CA SER A 25 21.55 -24.86 -9.61
C SER A 25 20.22 -24.78 -10.34
N GLY A 26 19.45 -25.87 -10.30
CA GLY A 26 18.09 -25.90 -10.78
C GLY A 26 17.37 -24.75 -10.11
N GLY A 27 16.89 -23.80 -10.92
CA GLY A 27 16.01 -22.73 -10.48
C GLY A 27 14.81 -23.42 -9.83
N GLY A 28 14.79 -23.45 -8.51
CA GLY A 28 13.68 -23.98 -7.76
C GLY A 28 12.47 -23.16 -8.14
N SER A 29 11.46 -23.79 -8.73
CA SER A 29 10.11 -23.25 -8.88
C SER A 29 9.47 -23.14 -7.49
N GLY A 30 10.05 -22.30 -6.63
CA GLY A 30 9.49 -21.97 -5.33
C GLY A 30 8.34 -21.00 -5.51
N VAL A 31 7.26 -21.23 -4.77
CA VAL A 31 6.14 -20.29 -4.64
C VAL A 31 6.66 -18.99 -4.06
N GLY A 32 6.28 -17.86 -4.64
CA GLY A 32 6.75 -16.53 -4.26
C GLY A 32 7.02 -15.67 -5.48
N ALA A 33 6.57 -14.42 -5.39
CA ALA A 33 6.86 -13.41 -6.40
C ALA A 33 8.37 -13.25 -6.57
N GLN A 34 8.83 -13.06 -7.81
CA GLN A 34 10.25 -13.00 -8.13
C GLN A 34 10.61 -11.72 -8.86
N ARG A 35 11.64 -11.03 -8.36
CA ARG A 35 12.27 -9.96 -9.13
C ARG A 35 12.88 -10.55 -10.39
N VAL A 36 12.57 -9.94 -11.52
CA VAL A 36 13.06 -10.31 -12.84
C VAL A 36 13.70 -9.10 -13.51
N GLU A 37 14.47 -9.33 -14.57
CA GLU A 37 14.94 -8.21 -15.41
C GLU A 37 13.73 -7.43 -15.95
N VAL A 38 13.84 -6.11 -16.05
CA VAL A 38 12.71 -5.23 -16.43
C VAL A 38 12.14 -5.57 -17.81
N GLY A 39 12.98 -6.03 -18.75
CA GLY A 39 12.59 -6.27 -20.13
C GLY A 39 12.32 -4.97 -20.87
N GLU A 40 11.25 -4.92 -21.69
CA GLU A 40 10.83 -3.68 -22.32
C GLU A 40 10.31 -2.67 -21.26
N PRO A 41 10.81 -1.42 -21.25
CA PRO A 41 10.39 -0.44 -20.27
C PRO A 41 8.91 -0.09 -20.45
N LEU A 42 8.20 0.06 -19.33
CA LEU A 42 6.81 0.55 -19.36
C LEU A 42 6.74 2.01 -19.78
N THR A 43 7.76 2.79 -19.43
CA THR A 43 7.83 4.22 -19.70
C THR A 43 8.35 4.47 -21.11
N ARG A 44 7.62 5.25 -21.89
CA ARG A 44 8.04 5.71 -23.22
C ARG A 44 8.16 7.22 -23.22
N ALA A 45 9.16 7.76 -23.89
CA ALA A 45 9.29 9.21 -24.04
C ALA A 45 8.04 9.77 -24.74
N VAL A 46 7.53 10.90 -24.25
CA VAL A 46 6.39 11.58 -24.87
C VAL A 46 6.88 12.29 -26.12
N SER A 47 6.48 11.81 -27.30
CA SER A 47 6.89 12.36 -28.60
C SER A 47 6.30 13.75 -28.88
N SER A 48 5.14 14.04 -28.28
CA SER A 48 4.50 15.36 -28.24
C SER A 48 3.64 15.40 -26.97
N PRO A 49 3.75 16.43 -26.12
CA PRO A 49 2.80 16.59 -25.03
C PRO A 49 1.41 16.61 -25.67
N GLY A 50 0.59 15.62 -25.30
CA GLY A 50 -0.80 15.62 -25.73
C GLY A 50 -1.43 16.97 -25.41
N ARG A 51 -2.47 17.32 -26.15
CA ARG A 51 -3.26 18.55 -25.94
C ARG A 51 -4.11 18.48 -24.65
N GLU A 52 -3.67 17.73 -23.66
CA GLU A 52 -4.37 17.53 -22.41
C GLU A 52 -4.08 18.72 -21.50
N ASP A 53 -5.16 19.31 -20.97
CA ASP A 53 -5.10 20.41 -20.02
C ASP A 53 -4.72 19.86 -18.63
N TYR A 54 -3.49 19.34 -18.50
CA TYR A 54 -2.94 18.94 -17.20
C TYR A 54 -2.91 20.13 -16.25
N PHE A 55 -2.92 19.84 -14.96
CA PHE A 55 -2.81 20.89 -13.95
C PHE A 55 -1.55 21.73 -14.19
N PRO A 56 -1.61 23.08 -14.11
CA PRO A 56 -0.45 23.94 -14.34
C PRO A 56 0.74 23.64 -13.42
N GLY A 57 1.95 23.91 -13.91
CA GLY A 57 3.21 23.68 -13.18
C GLY A 57 3.74 22.25 -13.31
N PHE A 58 3.28 21.49 -14.30
CA PHE A 58 3.76 20.15 -14.62
C PHE A 58 4.22 20.04 -16.07
N ARG A 59 5.39 19.43 -16.26
CA ARG A 59 5.96 19.11 -17.57
C ARG A 59 5.90 17.60 -17.83
N PRO A 60 5.11 17.13 -18.81
CA PRO A 60 5.11 15.73 -19.23
C PRO A 60 6.49 15.26 -19.67
N VAL A 61 6.93 14.10 -19.18
CA VAL A 61 8.24 13.51 -19.52
C VAL A 61 8.14 12.10 -20.12
N SER A 62 7.19 11.29 -19.66
CA SER A 62 6.97 9.94 -20.21
C SER A 62 5.50 9.55 -20.17
N SER A 63 5.11 8.61 -21.04
CA SER A 63 3.84 7.88 -20.92
C SER A 63 4.11 6.50 -20.37
N VAL A 64 3.15 5.96 -19.63
CA VAL A 64 3.21 4.64 -19.00
C VAL A 64 1.87 3.94 -19.15
N SER A 65 1.88 2.62 -19.34
CA SER A 65 0.66 1.81 -19.42
C SER A 65 0.68 0.75 -18.32
N VAL A 66 -0.29 0.83 -17.40
CA VAL A 66 -0.50 -0.13 -16.32
C VAL A 66 -2.00 -0.44 -16.19
N ASP A 67 -2.33 -1.68 -15.83
CA ASP A 67 -3.71 -2.17 -15.77
C ASP A 67 -4.39 -1.90 -14.41
N SER A 68 -3.63 -1.41 -13.43
CA SER A 68 -4.10 -0.99 -12.11
C SER A 68 -3.97 0.51 -11.91
N ALA A 69 -4.85 1.09 -11.09
CA ALA A 69 -4.66 2.43 -10.55
C ALA A 69 -3.29 2.53 -9.84
N PRO A 70 -2.34 3.33 -10.36
CA PRO A 70 -0.99 3.38 -9.82
C PRO A 70 -0.99 4.05 -8.46
N LYS A 71 -0.08 3.61 -7.59
CA LYS A 71 0.09 4.19 -6.24
C LYS A 71 1.50 4.73 -6.09
N GLY A 72 1.63 5.93 -5.55
CA GLY A 72 2.92 6.52 -5.19
C GLY A 72 3.36 6.10 -3.78
N SER A 73 4.61 5.70 -3.63
CA SER A 73 5.24 5.49 -2.32
C SER A 73 6.76 5.64 -2.45
N GLY A 74 7.42 6.22 -1.45
CA GLY A 74 8.85 6.53 -1.54
C GLY A 74 9.19 7.34 -2.79
N SER A 75 10.13 6.86 -3.60
CA SER A 75 10.59 7.51 -4.83
C SER A 75 10.02 6.92 -6.13
N ALA A 76 9.01 6.05 -6.04
CA ALA A 76 8.45 5.38 -7.21
C ALA A 76 6.93 5.25 -7.18
N PHE A 77 6.35 5.21 -8.37
CA PHE A 77 5.01 4.72 -8.58
C PHE A 77 5.03 3.20 -8.75
N THR A 78 3.98 2.56 -8.28
CA THR A 78 3.77 1.11 -8.43
C THR A 78 2.50 0.85 -9.23
N GLY A 79 2.56 -0.11 -10.15
CA GLY A 79 1.41 -0.55 -10.94
C GLY A 79 1.60 -1.97 -11.47
N SER A 80 0.50 -2.64 -11.81
CA SER A 80 0.52 -3.99 -12.36
C SER A 80 0.20 -4.02 -13.85
N VAL A 81 0.68 -5.04 -14.55
CA VAL A 81 0.37 -5.35 -15.94
C VAL A 81 0.03 -6.82 -16.05
N PHE A 82 -1.19 -7.13 -16.48
CA PHE A 82 -1.69 -8.48 -16.65
C PHE A 82 -1.01 -9.20 -17.83
N PRO A 83 -1.05 -10.55 -17.83
CA PRO A 83 -0.59 -11.35 -18.95
C PRO A 83 -1.22 -10.92 -20.28
N ALA A 84 -0.41 -10.37 -21.19
CA ALA A 84 -0.80 -10.02 -22.55
C ALA A 84 0.43 -10.05 -23.48
N GLY A 85 0.22 -10.23 -24.78
CA GLY A 85 1.30 -10.10 -25.78
C GLY A 85 2.46 -11.09 -25.62
N GLY A 86 2.21 -12.30 -25.11
CA GLY A 86 3.24 -13.32 -24.87
C GLY A 86 3.82 -13.36 -23.46
N ARG A 87 3.33 -12.51 -22.53
CA ARG A 87 3.61 -12.63 -21.10
C ARG A 87 2.68 -13.67 -20.48
N GLU A 88 3.24 -14.58 -19.69
CA GLU A 88 2.47 -15.61 -18.98
C GLU A 88 2.14 -15.20 -17.53
N ASN A 89 2.91 -14.26 -16.97
CA ASN A 89 2.81 -13.82 -15.57
C ASN A 89 2.13 -12.46 -15.43
N LEU A 90 1.53 -12.22 -14.26
CA LEU A 90 1.24 -10.87 -13.80
C LEU A 90 2.56 -10.22 -13.39
N SER A 91 2.82 -9.01 -13.86
CA SER A 91 4.01 -8.25 -13.50
C SER A 91 3.64 -7.00 -12.70
N PHE A 92 4.33 -6.77 -11.59
CA PHE A 92 4.34 -5.50 -10.88
C PHE A 92 5.59 -4.71 -11.26
N TYR A 93 5.44 -3.40 -11.35
CA TYR A 93 6.52 -2.50 -11.75
C TYR A 93 6.65 -1.33 -10.80
N GLY A 94 7.89 -0.94 -10.54
CA GLY A 94 8.25 0.34 -9.96
C GLY A 94 8.85 1.25 -11.01
N PHE A 95 8.36 2.48 -11.10
CA PHE A 95 8.82 3.44 -12.10
C PHE A 95 8.69 4.88 -11.60
N ASN A 96 9.51 5.77 -12.16
CA ASN A 96 9.46 7.20 -11.90
C ASN A 96 9.90 7.98 -13.16
N SER A 97 10.24 9.27 -13.02
CA SER A 97 10.67 10.09 -14.16
C SER A 97 11.96 9.63 -14.83
N SER A 98 12.80 8.87 -14.13
CA SER A 98 14.00 8.25 -14.70
C SER A 98 13.71 6.97 -15.50
N GLY A 99 12.48 6.45 -15.43
CA GLY A 99 12.02 5.28 -16.15
C GLY A 99 11.59 4.12 -15.25
N THR A 100 11.46 2.93 -15.84
CA THR A 100 11.17 1.70 -15.10
C THR A 100 12.40 1.19 -14.35
N ARG A 101 12.27 1.00 -13.02
CA ARG A 101 13.38 0.65 -12.13
C ARG A 101 13.45 -0.85 -11.83
N TRP A 102 12.29 -1.48 -11.66
CA TRP A 102 12.21 -2.90 -11.35
C TRP A 102 10.91 -3.53 -11.87
N ARG A 103 10.95 -4.86 -11.99
CA ARG A 103 9.82 -5.70 -12.34
C ARG A 103 9.81 -6.93 -11.43
N ILE A 104 8.63 -7.28 -10.92
CA ILE A 104 8.39 -8.46 -10.11
C ILE A 104 7.28 -9.26 -10.77
N ASP A 105 7.57 -10.50 -11.14
CA ASP A 105 6.60 -11.41 -11.74
C ASP A 105 5.98 -12.30 -10.66
N THR A 106 4.68 -12.56 -10.81
CA THR A 106 3.91 -13.45 -9.94
C THR A 106 2.88 -14.22 -10.76
N ASN A 107 2.39 -15.33 -10.21
CA ASN A 107 1.27 -16.04 -10.78
C ASN A 107 0.04 -15.11 -10.87
N PRO A 108 -0.70 -15.05 -11.99
CA PRO A 108 -1.87 -14.18 -12.10
C PRO A 108 -3.06 -14.58 -11.21
N SER A 109 -3.01 -15.74 -10.54
CA SER A 109 -4.09 -16.25 -9.67
C SER A 109 -3.89 -15.83 -8.20
N CYS A 110 -4.99 -15.46 -7.52
CA CYS A 110 -4.98 -15.07 -6.09
C CYS A 110 -4.01 -13.92 -5.77
N VAL A 111 -3.92 -12.95 -6.68
CA VAL A 111 -3.02 -11.80 -6.60
C VAL A 111 -3.58 -10.67 -5.77
N GLY A 112 -2.69 -9.96 -5.11
CA GLY A 112 -2.99 -8.75 -4.35
C GLY A 112 -1.71 -8.04 -3.96
N THR A 113 -1.82 -6.74 -3.71
CA THR A 113 -0.69 -5.95 -3.23
C THR A 113 -1.10 -5.03 -2.09
N VAL A 114 -0.21 -4.89 -1.13
CA VAL A 114 -0.35 -3.98 -0.01
C VAL A 114 0.87 -3.07 0.00
N LEU A 115 0.66 -1.75 0.08
CA LEU A 115 1.73 -0.82 0.38
C LEU A 115 1.90 -0.74 1.89
N THR A 116 3.12 -0.86 2.37
CA THR A 116 3.47 -0.80 3.79
C THR A 116 4.85 -0.15 3.96
N SER A 117 5.42 -0.28 5.15
CA SER A 117 6.75 0.15 5.51
C SER A 117 7.44 -1.00 6.23
N VAL A 118 8.70 -1.25 5.91
CA VAL A 118 9.56 -2.28 6.52
C VAL A 118 10.74 -1.55 7.14
N ASN A 119 10.85 -1.52 8.46
CA ASN A 119 11.85 -0.75 9.20
C ASN A 119 11.90 0.74 8.79
N GLY A 120 10.74 1.32 8.46
CA GLY A 120 10.63 2.71 8.00
C GLY A 120 10.82 2.89 6.48
N GLU A 121 11.19 1.84 5.74
CA GLU A 121 11.38 1.88 4.29
C GLU A 121 10.07 1.61 3.53
N PRO A 122 9.66 2.50 2.59
CA PRO A 122 8.52 2.27 1.72
C PRO A 122 8.59 0.93 0.97
N SER A 123 7.58 0.09 1.18
CA SER A 123 7.59 -1.30 0.74
C SER A 123 6.28 -1.71 0.09
N ILE A 124 6.35 -2.67 -0.83
CA ILE A 124 5.20 -3.34 -1.43
C ILE A 124 5.23 -4.83 -1.08
N VAL A 125 4.13 -5.32 -0.52
CA VAL A 125 3.91 -6.75 -0.31
C VAL A 125 3.09 -7.29 -1.47
N ILE A 126 3.64 -8.28 -2.16
CA ILE A 126 3.02 -8.93 -3.32
C ILE A 126 2.60 -10.35 -2.90
N LEU A 127 1.35 -10.69 -3.18
CA LEU A 127 0.85 -12.06 -3.04
C LEU A 127 1.15 -12.88 -4.28
N ASP A 128 1.62 -14.11 -4.04
CA ASP A 128 1.81 -15.14 -5.05
C ASP A 128 1.13 -16.44 -4.63
N SER A 129 0.88 -17.32 -5.58
CA SER A 129 0.29 -18.62 -5.30
C SER A 129 0.87 -19.73 -6.18
N ASP A 130 0.75 -20.96 -5.70
CA ASP A 130 1.14 -22.16 -6.45
C ASP A 130 0.11 -22.59 -7.51
N ALA A 131 -0.86 -21.72 -7.80
CA ALA A 131 -1.87 -21.96 -8.81
C ALA A 131 -1.22 -22.32 -10.15
N ARG A 132 -1.90 -23.12 -10.97
CA ARG A 132 -1.41 -23.34 -12.33
C ARG A 132 -1.61 -22.07 -13.17
N THR A 133 -0.64 -21.75 -14.01
CA THR A 133 -0.69 -20.57 -14.91
C THR A 133 -1.83 -20.64 -15.92
N ASP A 134 -2.35 -21.84 -16.21
CA ASP A 134 -3.56 -22.03 -17.04
C ASP A 134 -4.88 -21.79 -16.27
N GLY A 135 -4.80 -21.37 -15.00
CA GLY A 135 -5.93 -21.12 -14.12
C GLY A 135 -6.71 -22.38 -13.72
N LYS A 136 -6.22 -23.58 -14.06
CA LYS A 136 -6.92 -24.85 -13.79
C LYS A 136 -6.29 -25.56 -12.61
N GLY A 137 -7.06 -25.79 -11.56
CA GLY A 137 -6.64 -26.58 -10.39
C GLY A 137 -6.75 -25.80 -9.08
N PRO A 138 -6.73 -26.49 -7.94
CA PRO A 138 -6.83 -25.84 -6.65
C PRO A 138 -5.55 -25.05 -6.35
N VAL A 139 -5.71 -23.86 -5.75
CA VAL A 139 -4.61 -23.19 -5.05
C VAL A 139 -4.36 -23.92 -3.75
N SER A 140 -3.14 -24.40 -3.54
CA SER A 140 -2.78 -25.14 -2.34
C SER A 140 -1.98 -24.29 -1.36
N VAL A 141 -1.21 -23.32 -1.85
CA VAL A 141 -0.39 -22.40 -1.08
C VAL A 141 -0.54 -20.97 -1.63
N THR A 142 -0.76 -20.00 -0.75
CA THR A 142 -0.62 -18.57 -1.05
C THR A 142 0.49 -18.02 -0.16
N VAL A 143 1.36 -17.16 -0.70
CA VAL A 143 2.45 -16.54 0.05
C VAL A 143 2.48 -15.04 -0.16
N ALA A 144 2.96 -14.31 0.84
CA ALA A 144 3.25 -12.89 0.79
C ALA A 144 4.77 -12.66 0.76
N THR A 145 5.24 -11.74 -0.07
CA THR A 145 6.66 -11.35 -0.14
C THR A 145 6.77 -9.83 -0.19
N ALA A 146 7.61 -9.23 0.67
CA ALA A 146 7.87 -7.80 0.66
C ALA A 146 9.06 -7.43 -0.21
N PHE A 147 8.93 -6.30 -0.91
CA PHE A 147 9.97 -5.70 -1.71
C PHE A 147 10.06 -4.20 -1.43
N ALA A 148 11.28 -3.67 -1.44
CA ALA A 148 11.54 -2.23 -1.41
C ALA A 148 10.93 -1.56 -2.65
N VAL A 149 10.20 -0.46 -2.45
CA VAL A 149 9.56 0.27 -3.56
C VAL A 149 10.59 0.97 -4.45
N ASP A 150 11.77 1.31 -3.91
CA ASP A 150 12.75 2.08 -4.66
C ASP A 150 13.50 1.23 -5.70
N ASP A 151 13.91 0.01 -5.39
CA ASP A 151 14.73 -0.83 -6.27
C ASP A 151 14.20 -2.26 -6.48
N GLY A 152 13.13 -2.64 -5.80
CA GLY A 152 12.55 -3.97 -5.88
C GLY A 152 13.39 -5.05 -5.18
N GLU A 153 14.32 -4.67 -4.31
CA GLU A 153 15.02 -5.63 -3.45
C GLU A 153 14.05 -6.33 -2.50
N LYS A 154 14.23 -7.64 -2.34
CA LYS A 154 13.40 -8.44 -1.46
C LYS A 154 13.80 -8.19 -0.01
N LEU A 155 12.83 -7.81 0.81
CA LEU A 155 13.04 -7.48 2.22
C LEU A 155 12.76 -8.67 3.13
N TRP A 156 11.66 -9.40 2.90
CA TRP A 156 11.33 -10.63 3.62
C TRP A 156 10.45 -11.57 2.78
N GLY A 157 10.19 -12.76 3.31
CA GLY A 157 9.31 -13.78 2.72
C GLY A 157 10.05 -14.82 1.84
N PRO A 158 9.33 -15.64 1.06
CA PRO A 158 7.87 -15.76 1.06
C PRO A 158 7.35 -16.27 2.42
N THR A 159 6.30 -15.65 2.94
CA THR A 159 5.57 -16.13 4.13
C THR A 159 4.22 -16.70 3.68
N GLU A 160 3.89 -17.91 4.11
CA GLU A 160 2.59 -18.51 3.83
C GLU A 160 1.45 -17.72 4.49
N VAL A 161 0.41 -17.42 3.71
CA VAL A 161 -0.80 -16.73 4.16
C VAL A 161 -2.03 -17.52 3.73
N PRO A 162 -3.14 -17.45 4.48
CA PRO A 162 -4.29 -18.30 4.22
C PRO A 162 -5.18 -17.84 3.06
N GLY A 163 -4.91 -16.65 2.48
CA GLY A 163 -5.73 -16.08 1.41
C GLY A 163 -5.38 -14.61 1.11
N PRO A 164 -6.30 -13.88 0.45
CA PRO A 164 -6.04 -12.50 0.02
C PRO A 164 -6.02 -11.52 1.20
N SER A 165 -5.37 -10.37 1.02
CA SER A 165 -5.45 -9.27 1.98
C SER A 165 -6.87 -8.69 2.04
N THR A 166 -7.37 -8.43 3.25
CA THR A 166 -8.64 -7.73 3.51
C THR A 166 -8.44 -6.25 3.87
N GLY A 167 -7.20 -5.77 3.84
CA GLY A 167 -6.81 -4.43 4.26
C GLY A 167 -5.54 -4.48 5.11
N GLY A 168 -4.53 -3.70 4.73
CA GLY A 168 -3.19 -3.84 5.31
C GLY A 168 -2.65 -5.27 5.18
N LEU A 169 -1.81 -5.69 6.13
CA LEU A 169 -1.24 -7.03 6.25
C LEU A 169 -2.14 -8.02 7.00
N ILE A 170 -3.46 -7.89 6.84
CA ILE A 170 -4.47 -8.82 7.34
C ILE A 170 -4.96 -9.69 6.19
N PHE A 171 -4.81 -11.02 6.30
CA PHE A 171 -5.13 -11.99 5.27
C PHE A 171 -6.33 -12.84 5.67
N ALA A 172 -7.34 -12.89 4.80
CA ALA A 172 -8.55 -13.67 5.05
C ALA A 172 -8.23 -15.17 5.01
N ASN A 173 -8.64 -15.87 6.06
CA ASN A 173 -8.77 -17.32 6.00
C ASN A 173 -10.06 -17.65 5.25
N THR A 174 -9.95 -17.90 3.95
CA THR A 174 -11.10 -18.23 3.10
C THR A 174 -11.36 -19.73 3.27
N PRO A 175 -12.39 -20.14 4.02
CA PRO A 175 -12.60 -21.56 4.25
C PRO A 175 -12.87 -22.24 2.91
N LYS A 176 -12.29 -23.42 2.67
CA LYS A 176 -12.49 -24.18 1.42
C LYS A 176 -13.95 -24.65 1.23
N GLY A 177 -14.85 -24.33 2.16
CA GLY A 177 -16.30 -24.52 2.07
C GLY A 177 -17.04 -23.26 2.55
N LEU A 178 -18.22 -22.99 2.00
CA LEU A 178 -19.06 -21.83 2.35
C LEU A 178 -19.60 -21.96 3.78
N THR A 179 -18.84 -21.55 4.79
CA THR A 179 -19.32 -21.36 6.16
C THR A 179 -19.68 -19.90 6.36
N ALA A 180 -20.79 -19.61 7.06
CA ALA A 180 -21.24 -18.24 7.34
C ALA A 180 -20.33 -17.49 8.34
N GLU A 181 -19.49 -18.21 9.09
CA GLU A 181 -18.55 -17.64 10.04
C GLU A 181 -17.25 -17.22 9.33
N LYS A 182 -16.88 -15.95 9.50
CA LYS A 182 -15.60 -15.40 9.03
C LYS A 182 -14.51 -15.92 9.96
N ALA A 183 -13.67 -16.82 9.46
CA ALA A 183 -12.52 -17.29 10.23
C ALA A 183 -11.60 -16.09 10.57
N PRO A 184 -10.93 -16.10 11.75
CA PRO A 184 -9.99 -15.05 12.12
C PRO A 184 -8.94 -14.87 11.02
N GLY A 185 -8.68 -13.61 10.65
CA GLY A 185 -7.63 -13.29 9.70
C GLY A 185 -6.25 -13.59 10.27
N THR A 186 -5.29 -13.93 9.39
CA THR A 186 -3.87 -13.98 9.75
C THR A 186 -3.26 -12.61 9.56
N VAL A 187 -2.53 -12.12 10.56
CA VAL A 187 -1.82 -10.84 10.48
C VAL A 187 -0.34 -11.12 10.33
N LEU A 188 0.34 -10.37 9.46
CA LEU A 188 1.79 -10.39 9.37
C LEU A 188 2.37 -9.14 10.04
N ASP A 189 3.47 -9.32 10.75
CA ASP A 189 4.35 -8.24 11.16
C ASP A 189 4.95 -7.56 9.93
N ALA A 190 4.91 -6.22 9.89
CA ALA A 190 5.32 -5.47 8.71
C ALA A 190 6.82 -5.58 8.47
N ASP A 191 7.64 -5.62 9.52
CA ASP A 191 9.10 -5.54 9.43
C ASP A 191 9.74 -6.90 9.09
N THR A 192 9.16 -7.99 9.56
CA THR A 192 9.73 -9.34 9.43
C THR A 192 8.92 -10.26 8.52
N GLY A 193 7.66 -9.93 8.25
CA GLY A 193 6.72 -10.80 7.57
C GLY A 193 6.33 -12.03 8.38
N ALA A 194 6.63 -12.10 9.68
CA ALA A 194 6.25 -13.20 10.55
C ALA A 194 4.75 -13.16 10.89
N VAL A 195 4.13 -14.32 11.09
CA VAL A 195 2.74 -14.39 11.55
C VAL A 195 2.66 -13.91 12.99
N VAL A 196 1.78 -12.94 13.25
CA VAL A 196 1.50 -12.41 14.58
C VAL A 196 0.63 -13.40 15.35
N ASP A 197 1.06 -13.77 16.56
CA ASP A 197 0.24 -14.60 17.46
C ASP A 197 -0.83 -13.75 18.16
N LEU A 198 -2.05 -13.82 17.64
CA LEU A 198 -3.20 -13.11 18.21
C LEU A 198 -3.92 -13.91 19.31
N ASN A 199 -3.46 -15.10 19.70
CA ASN A 199 -4.16 -15.94 20.69
C ASN A 199 -4.23 -15.30 22.09
N ALA A 200 -3.31 -14.37 22.38
CA ALA A 200 -3.32 -13.60 23.63
C ALA A 200 -4.34 -12.46 23.61
N GLN A 201 -4.92 -12.12 22.45
CA GLN A 201 -5.82 -10.99 22.26
C GLN A 201 -7.26 -11.46 22.04
N THR A 202 -8.23 -10.66 22.48
CA THR A 202 -9.66 -10.96 22.27
C THR A 202 -10.16 -10.24 21.03
N GLY A 203 -10.76 -10.97 20.09
CA GLY A 203 -11.40 -10.41 18.89
C GLY A 203 -10.70 -10.81 17.59
N THR A 204 -10.99 -10.06 16.52
CA THR A 204 -10.40 -10.29 15.20
C THR A 204 -9.66 -9.04 14.72
N ALA A 205 -8.64 -9.22 13.89
CA ALA A 205 -7.96 -8.09 13.26
C ALA A 205 -8.92 -7.38 12.29
N LEU A 206 -9.10 -6.07 12.49
CA LEU A 206 -10.05 -5.23 11.78
C LEU A 206 -9.36 -4.28 10.81
N TYR A 207 -8.16 -3.81 11.17
CA TYR A 207 -7.38 -2.84 10.41
C TYR A 207 -5.89 -2.98 10.75
N GLU A 208 -5.02 -2.80 9.77
CA GLU A 208 -3.56 -2.78 9.97
C GLU A 208 -2.97 -1.62 9.20
N HIS A 209 -1.99 -0.97 9.82
CA HIS A 209 -1.17 0.04 9.16
C HIS A 209 0.23 0.09 9.77
N HIS A 210 1.24 -0.19 8.93
CA HIS A 210 2.66 -0.10 9.27
C HIS A 210 3.02 -0.78 10.61
N GLY A 211 2.52 -1.99 10.81
CA GLY A 211 2.80 -2.79 12.00
C GLY A 211 1.91 -2.47 13.21
N THR A 212 1.01 -1.49 13.13
CA THR A 212 -0.02 -1.31 14.16
C THR A 212 -1.33 -1.97 13.71
N VAL A 213 -1.93 -2.77 14.58
CA VAL A 213 -3.12 -3.58 14.27
C VAL A 213 -4.25 -3.22 15.21
N LEU A 214 -5.40 -2.83 14.65
CA LEU A 214 -6.64 -2.73 15.40
C LEU A 214 -7.31 -4.10 15.47
N ILE A 215 -7.58 -4.57 16.68
CA ILE A 215 -8.26 -5.82 16.98
C ILE A 215 -9.57 -5.50 17.70
N GLY A 216 -10.62 -6.27 17.44
CA GLY A 216 -11.80 -6.23 18.28
C GLY A 216 -12.96 -7.11 17.84
N ASP A 217 -13.98 -7.11 18.68
CA ASP A 217 -15.31 -7.66 18.40
C ASP A 217 -16.36 -6.71 19.02
N GLY A 218 -17.10 -6.01 18.17
CA GLY A 218 -18.05 -4.98 18.60
C GLY A 218 -17.36 -3.79 19.31
N PRO A 219 -17.73 -3.46 20.56
CA PRO A 219 -17.26 -2.25 21.25
C PRO A 219 -15.91 -2.39 21.95
N ALA A 220 -15.42 -3.62 22.15
CA ALA A 220 -14.11 -3.89 22.70
C ALA A 220 -13.08 -3.84 21.57
N LEU A 221 -12.36 -2.72 21.49
CA LEU A 221 -11.30 -2.50 20.51
C LEU A 221 -9.98 -2.32 21.23
N SER A 222 -8.90 -2.85 20.66
CA SER A 222 -7.53 -2.63 21.12
C SER A 222 -6.64 -2.38 19.92
N ALA A 223 -5.66 -1.49 20.04
CA ALA A 223 -4.56 -1.43 19.10
C ALA A 223 -3.35 -2.14 19.69
N ILE A 224 -2.68 -2.94 18.88
CA ILE A 224 -1.45 -3.63 19.25
C ILE A 224 -0.33 -3.28 18.28
N ASP A 225 0.90 -3.39 18.77
CA ASP A 225 2.09 -3.48 17.93
C ASP A 225 2.27 -4.92 17.44
N ALA A 226 2.33 -5.13 16.13
CA ALA A 226 2.40 -6.44 15.49
C ALA A 226 3.72 -7.17 15.78
N GLY A 227 4.83 -6.44 15.89
CA GLY A 227 6.16 -7.02 16.10
C GLY A 227 6.36 -7.55 17.52
N THR A 228 5.76 -6.90 18.52
CA THR A 228 5.91 -7.25 19.94
C THR A 228 4.66 -7.89 20.55
N GLY A 229 3.50 -7.73 19.93
CA GLY A 229 2.20 -8.12 20.48
C GLY A 229 1.73 -7.23 21.64
N GLN A 230 2.43 -6.13 21.93
CA GLN A 230 2.10 -5.22 23.01
C GLN A 230 0.82 -4.44 22.70
N VAL A 231 -0.10 -4.38 23.67
CA VAL A 231 -1.26 -3.47 23.60
C VAL A 231 -0.78 -2.03 23.76
N LEU A 232 -1.13 -1.20 22.78
CA LEU A 232 -0.80 0.23 22.74
C LEU A 232 -1.89 1.06 23.44
N TRP A 233 -3.15 0.73 23.18
CA TRP A 233 -4.31 1.34 23.83
C TRP A 233 -5.56 0.45 23.67
N ASP A 234 -6.53 0.65 24.56
CA ASP A 234 -7.84 0.01 24.54
C ASP A 234 -8.97 1.03 24.36
N SER A 235 -10.14 0.59 23.87
CA SER A 235 -11.31 1.46 23.72
C SER A 235 -11.78 2.08 25.04
N SER A 236 -11.44 1.48 26.18
CA SER A 236 -11.68 2.06 27.51
C SER A 236 -10.84 3.30 27.82
N ASP A 237 -9.70 3.47 27.14
CA ASP A 237 -8.82 4.63 27.31
C ASP A 237 -9.31 5.82 26.47
N LEU A 238 -10.17 5.57 25.50
CA LEU A 238 -10.67 6.59 24.58
C LEU A 238 -11.70 7.49 25.28
N ARG A 239 -11.48 8.79 25.18
CA ARG A 239 -12.43 9.78 25.69
C ARG A 239 -13.62 9.88 24.75
N ARG A 240 -14.82 9.79 25.33
CA ARG A 240 -16.08 10.06 24.62
C ARG A 240 -16.10 11.49 24.08
N PRO A 241 -16.41 11.70 22.79
CA PRO A 241 -16.44 13.03 22.19
C PRO A 241 -17.66 13.82 22.66
N PRO A 242 -17.61 15.16 22.65
CA PRO A 242 -18.78 16.00 22.85
C PRO A 242 -19.91 15.66 21.87
N GLY A 243 -21.14 15.58 22.37
CA GLY A 243 -22.32 15.29 21.56
C GLY A 243 -22.59 13.80 21.30
N ALA A 244 -21.69 12.90 21.69
CA ALA A 244 -22.03 11.47 21.75
C ALA A 244 -22.94 11.16 22.94
N ASP A 245 -23.83 10.18 22.76
CA ASP A 245 -24.74 9.69 23.80
C ASP A 245 -23.95 9.16 25.03
N PRO A 246 -24.46 9.34 26.27
CA PRO A 246 -23.82 8.81 27.47
C PRO A 246 -23.62 7.29 27.51
N GLU A 247 -24.34 6.53 26.70
CA GLU A 247 -24.21 5.08 26.53
C GLU A 247 -23.49 4.71 25.23
N ALA A 248 -22.97 5.70 24.49
CA ALA A 248 -22.28 5.46 23.24
C ALA A 248 -21.00 4.65 23.46
N GLN A 249 -20.80 3.68 22.59
CA GLN A 249 -19.62 2.84 22.50
C GLN A 249 -18.91 3.06 21.15
N THR A 250 -17.62 2.81 21.11
CA THR A 250 -16.81 2.90 19.90
C THR A 250 -17.03 1.70 19.01
N LEU A 251 -17.17 1.93 17.70
CA LEU A 251 -17.27 0.87 16.71
C LEU A 251 -16.37 1.19 15.52
N PHE A 252 -15.68 0.18 15.00
CA PHE A 252 -14.98 0.28 13.72
C PHE A 252 -15.88 -0.23 12.58
N ARG A 253 -16.09 0.60 11.56
CA ARG A 253 -16.86 0.25 10.36
C ARG A 253 -16.03 0.16 9.08
N GLY A 254 -14.76 0.56 9.12
CA GLY A 254 -13.90 0.61 7.93
C GLY A 254 -14.32 1.66 6.88
N SER A 255 -15.08 2.68 7.27
CA SER A 255 -15.79 3.59 6.36
C SER A 255 -14.90 4.41 5.40
N TYR A 256 -13.59 4.51 5.66
CA TYR A 256 -12.62 5.24 4.81
C TYR A 256 -11.61 4.35 4.08
N GLY A 257 -11.75 3.02 4.21
CA GLY A 257 -10.88 2.03 3.58
C GLY A 257 -9.54 1.80 4.29
N PRO A 258 -8.78 0.77 3.86
CA PRO A 258 -7.64 0.24 4.60
C PRO A 258 -6.30 1.00 4.42
N SER A 259 -6.29 2.33 4.35
CA SER A 259 -5.05 3.07 4.06
C SER A 259 -5.06 4.51 4.58
N SER A 260 -5.47 4.73 5.82
CA SER A 260 -5.60 6.07 6.39
C SER A 260 -4.33 6.57 7.10
N GLY A 261 -3.13 6.25 6.62
CA GLY A 261 -1.88 6.94 7.01
C GLY A 261 -1.64 7.05 8.52
N GLY A 262 -1.79 5.95 9.25
CA GLY A 262 -1.54 5.89 10.69
C GLY A 262 -2.71 6.37 11.55
N VAL A 263 -3.88 6.64 10.96
CA VAL A 263 -5.07 6.99 11.72
C VAL A 263 -6.18 5.96 11.52
N VAL A 264 -7.18 6.00 12.40
CA VAL A 264 -8.39 5.18 12.34
C VAL A 264 -9.60 6.06 12.61
N VAL A 265 -10.71 5.79 11.93
CA VAL A 265 -11.99 6.45 12.23
C VAL A 265 -12.89 5.48 12.97
N LEU A 266 -13.25 5.85 14.20
CA LEU A 266 -14.16 5.10 15.05
C LEU A 266 -15.47 5.88 15.20
N GLU A 267 -16.58 5.16 15.16
CA GLU A 267 -17.92 5.74 15.38
C GLU A 267 -18.35 5.53 16.82
N TRP A 268 -18.70 6.62 17.52
CA TRP A 268 -19.37 6.54 18.80
C TRP A 268 -20.87 6.46 18.58
N THR A 269 -21.49 5.34 18.96
CA THR A 269 -22.92 5.09 18.75
C THR A 269 -23.57 4.45 19.97
N ALA A 270 -24.76 4.92 20.34
CA ALA A 270 -25.67 4.23 21.25
C ALA A 270 -26.79 3.63 20.40
N GLY A 271 -26.85 2.28 20.35
CA GLY A 271 -27.73 1.44 19.50
C GLY A 271 -28.80 2.15 18.66
N GLY A 272 -28.62 2.17 17.33
CA GLY A 272 -29.59 2.70 16.36
C GLY A 272 -29.71 4.23 16.30
N GLY A 273 -29.06 4.96 17.20
CA GLY A 273 -28.98 6.42 17.20
C GLY A 273 -27.92 7.00 16.26
N SER A 274 -27.86 8.33 16.20
CA SER A 274 -26.83 9.07 15.46
C SER A 274 -25.43 8.67 15.92
N SER A 275 -24.53 8.39 14.98
CA SER A 275 -23.12 8.14 15.30
C SER A 275 -22.30 9.43 15.24
N VAL A 276 -21.31 9.51 16.12
CA VAL A 276 -20.29 10.57 16.11
C VAL A 276 -18.97 9.97 15.64
N PRO A 277 -18.57 10.17 14.38
CA PRO A 277 -17.30 9.66 13.88
C PRO A 277 -16.15 10.53 14.39
N VAL A 278 -15.12 9.87 14.92
CA VAL A 278 -13.92 10.50 15.48
C VAL A 278 -12.69 9.85 14.87
N VAL A 279 -11.73 10.69 14.50
CA VAL A 279 -10.44 10.29 13.93
C VAL A 279 -9.43 10.21 15.07
N TYR A 280 -8.81 9.04 15.21
CA TYR A 280 -7.79 8.74 16.20
C TYR A 280 -6.47 8.41 15.53
N ASP A 281 -5.37 8.76 16.16
CA ASP A 281 -4.07 8.17 15.88
C ASP A 281 -4.13 6.68 16.24
N LEU A 282 -3.83 5.81 15.28
CA LEU A 282 -3.91 4.37 15.48
C LEU A 282 -2.84 3.87 16.45
N GLN A 283 -1.66 4.49 16.50
CA GLN A 283 -0.56 4.08 17.36
C GLN A 283 -0.78 4.52 18.80
N THR A 284 -1.31 5.73 19.01
CA THR A 284 -1.38 6.34 20.36
C THR A 284 -2.78 6.38 20.96
N GLY A 285 -3.83 6.16 20.17
CA GLY A 285 -5.23 6.29 20.61
C GLY A 285 -5.65 7.74 20.85
N LYS A 286 -4.79 8.70 20.50
CA LYS A 286 -5.05 10.13 20.68
C LYS A 286 -6.12 10.60 19.70
N GLU A 287 -7.12 11.31 20.22
CA GLU A 287 -8.12 12.01 19.40
C GLU A 287 -7.45 13.10 18.55
N LEU A 288 -7.61 13.02 17.22
CA LEU A 288 -7.04 13.98 16.27
C LEU A 288 -8.08 15.00 15.80
N ALA A 289 -9.30 14.52 15.51
CA ALA A 289 -10.39 15.33 15.01
C ALA A 289 -11.73 14.62 15.18
N GLN A 290 -12.82 15.38 15.26
CA GLN A 290 -14.16 14.85 15.01
C GLN A 290 -14.48 15.00 13.51
N ALA A 291 -14.95 13.93 12.88
CA ALA A 291 -15.35 13.98 11.48
C ALA A 291 -16.67 14.74 11.34
N SER A 292 -16.72 15.65 10.36
CA SER A 292 -17.84 16.58 10.16
C SER A 292 -18.91 16.00 9.23
N GLY A 293 -19.55 14.91 9.65
CA GLY A 293 -20.59 14.21 8.89
C GLY A 293 -20.27 12.72 8.68
N THR A 294 -21.00 12.08 7.78
CA THR A 294 -20.82 10.66 7.46
C THR A 294 -19.66 10.49 6.48
N PRO A 295 -18.75 9.52 6.66
CA PRO A 295 -17.68 9.24 5.72
C PRO A 295 -18.14 9.14 4.26
N ALA A 296 -17.42 9.81 3.35
CA ALA A 296 -17.69 9.84 1.93
C ALA A 296 -16.39 9.65 1.14
N GLY A 297 -16.23 8.48 0.51
CA GLY A 297 -15.05 8.17 -0.30
C GLY A 297 -13.87 7.57 0.47
N ILE A 298 -12.78 7.33 -0.26
CA ILE A 298 -11.55 6.72 0.28
C ILE A 298 -10.61 7.83 0.73
N ALA A 299 -9.98 7.68 1.88
CA ALA A 299 -8.98 8.63 2.36
C ALA A 299 -7.78 8.75 1.39
N ARG A 300 -7.08 9.88 1.45
CA ARG A 300 -5.79 10.08 0.76
C ARG A 300 -4.72 10.45 1.77
N VAL A 301 -3.48 10.04 1.50
CA VAL A 301 -2.35 10.25 2.41
C VAL A 301 -1.23 10.91 1.63
N ASP A 302 -0.70 12.01 2.16
CA ASP A 302 0.61 12.50 1.78
C ASP A 302 1.66 11.70 2.57
N ALA A 303 2.34 10.77 1.89
CA ALA A 303 3.26 9.82 2.53
C ALA A 303 4.46 10.51 3.19
N ALA A 304 4.86 11.69 2.72
CA ALA A 304 6.02 12.42 3.26
C ALA A 304 5.74 13.00 4.66
N THR A 305 4.52 13.46 4.90
CA THR A 305 4.13 14.10 6.18
C THR A 305 3.21 13.24 7.05
N GLY A 306 2.68 12.15 6.50
CA GLY A 306 1.62 11.35 7.16
C GLY A 306 0.29 12.10 7.27
N THR A 307 0.07 13.13 6.45
CA THR A 307 -1.19 13.88 6.47
C THR A 307 -2.28 13.11 5.76
N VAL A 308 -3.41 12.94 6.43
CA VAL A 308 -4.55 12.15 5.95
C VAL A 308 -5.72 13.08 5.64
N LEU A 309 -6.29 12.91 4.45
CA LEU A 309 -7.39 13.69 3.92
C LEU A 309 -8.65 12.84 3.88
N PHE A 310 -9.73 13.35 4.46
CA PHE A 310 -11.04 12.70 4.47
C PHE A 310 -12.10 13.63 3.92
N THR A 311 -13.04 13.05 3.19
CA THR A 311 -14.29 13.73 2.88
C THR A 311 -15.42 13.14 3.73
N ALA A 312 -16.26 13.98 4.31
CA ALA A 312 -17.48 13.60 5.00
C ALA A 312 -18.67 14.31 4.36
N ARG A 313 -19.81 13.62 4.25
CA ARG A 313 -21.09 14.18 3.79
C ARG A 313 -21.92 14.64 4.98
N GLN A 314 -22.34 15.90 4.94
CA GLN A 314 -23.23 16.49 5.93
C GLN A 314 -24.70 16.12 5.66
N PRO A 315 -25.59 16.26 6.66
CA PRO A 315 -27.04 16.06 6.45
C PRO A 315 -27.65 16.97 5.37
N SER A 316 -27.05 18.13 5.08
CA SER A 316 -27.47 19.00 3.97
C SER A 316 -27.21 18.40 2.58
N GLY A 317 -26.35 17.38 2.50
CA GLY A 317 -25.82 16.82 1.26
C GLY A 317 -24.47 17.42 0.85
N ASP A 318 -24.07 18.54 1.47
CA ASP A 318 -22.73 19.14 1.25
C ASP A 318 -21.63 18.22 1.80
N HIS A 319 -20.41 18.42 1.32
CA HIS A 319 -19.23 17.70 1.75
C HIS A 319 -18.30 18.60 2.58
N VAL A 320 -17.60 17.99 3.52
CA VAL A 320 -16.51 18.62 4.27
C VAL A 320 -15.25 17.80 4.03
N LEU A 321 -14.22 18.46 3.51
CA LEU A 321 -12.88 17.93 3.39
C LEU A 321 -12.07 18.33 4.62
N GLN A 322 -11.48 17.37 5.32
CA GLN A 322 -10.62 17.58 6.48
C GLN A 322 -9.23 17.01 6.23
N ALA A 323 -8.20 17.72 6.67
CA ALA A 323 -6.83 17.22 6.74
C ALA A 323 -6.42 17.05 8.21
N VAL A 324 -5.90 15.88 8.56
CA VAL A 324 -5.37 15.60 9.90
C VAL A 324 -3.96 15.04 9.80
N ARG A 325 -3.19 15.18 10.87
CA ARG A 325 -1.87 14.56 11.01
C ARG A 325 -1.70 14.06 12.45
N PRO A 326 -1.19 12.83 12.69
CA PRO A 326 -1.07 12.26 14.04
C PRO A 326 -0.51 13.22 15.11
N GLU A 327 0.58 13.92 14.78
CA GLU A 327 1.23 14.83 15.73
C GLU A 327 0.56 16.22 15.85
N ALA A 328 -0.15 16.66 14.81
CA ALA A 328 -0.72 18.01 14.73
C ALA A 328 -2.24 18.06 15.00
N GLY A 329 -2.93 16.92 14.96
CA GLY A 329 -4.39 16.86 14.98
C GLY A 329 -5.01 17.36 13.68
N LEU A 330 -6.17 18.00 13.77
CA LEU A 330 -6.83 18.66 12.64
C LEU A 330 -6.01 19.88 12.16
N LEU A 331 -5.55 19.84 10.91
CA LEU A 331 -4.87 20.97 10.27
C LEU A 331 -5.88 22.01 9.78
N TRP A 332 -6.88 21.56 9.02
CA TRP A 332 -7.93 22.41 8.47
C TRP A 332 -9.17 21.59 8.08
N SER A 333 -10.28 22.32 7.91
CA SER A 333 -11.56 21.79 7.47
C SER A 333 -12.18 22.74 6.45
N LYS A 334 -12.68 22.19 5.33
CA LYS A 334 -13.24 22.97 4.22
C LYS A 334 -14.56 22.38 3.76
N ALA A 335 -15.62 23.18 3.85
CA ALA A 335 -16.92 22.85 3.28
C ALA A 335 -16.96 23.11 1.77
N ALA A 336 -17.63 22.24 1.03
CA ALA A 336 -17.95 22.38 -0.39
C ALA A 336 -19.28 21.65 -0.66
N LYS A 337 -20.02 22.02 -1.72
CA LYS A 337 -21.21 21.24 -2.12
C LYS A 337 -20.83 19.82 -2.51
N ASP A 338 -19.70 19.71 -3.21
CA ASP A 338 -19.10 18.44 -3.60
C ASP A 338 -17.58 18.50 -3.44
N ALA A 339 -16.97 17.41 -2.96
CA ALA A 339 -15.54 17.33 -2.73
C ALA A 339 -15.02 15.91 -2.96
N GLU A 340 -14.03 15.77 -3.83
CA GLU A 340 -13.35 14.51 -4.13
C GLU A 340 -11.85 14.74 -4.13
N VAL A 341 -11.10 14.04 -3.26
CA VAL A 341 -9.64 14.11 -3.25
C VAL A 341 -9.08 13.00 -4.13
N LEU A 342 -8.28 13.37 -5.12
CA LEU A 342 -7.72 12.44 -6.08
C LEU A 342 -6.31 12.03 -5.65
N ALA A 343 -5.47 13.01 -5.31
CA ALA A 343 -4.11 12.78 -4.86
C ALA A 343 -3.67 13.81 -3.80
N ALA A 344 -2.65 13.42 -3.03
CA ALA A 344 -1.92 14.30 -2.13
C ALA A 344 -0.44 13.92 -2.20
N GLY A 345 0.44 14.92 -2.20
CA GLY A 345 1.86 14.73 -2.38
C GLY A 345 2.58 16.07 -2.48
N HIS A 346 3.85 16.11 -2.06
CA HIS A 346 4.72 17.27 -2.22
C HIS A 346 4.10 18.57 -1.66
N GLY A 347 3.47 18.47 -0.49
CA GLY A 347 2.85 19.62 0.19
C GLY A 347 1.58 20.16 -0.48
N ALA A 348 0.99 19.43 -1.43
CA ALA A 348 -0.23 19.83 -2.11
C ALA A 348 -1.32 18.75 -2.07
N VAL A 349 -2.57 19.21 -2.16
CA VAL A 349 -3.77 18.39 -2.33
C VAL A 349 -4.38 18.69 -3.68
N TYR A 350 -4.66 17.64 -4.43
CA TYR A 350 -5.31 17.71 -5.73
C TYR A 350 -6.72 17.15 -5.60
N ALA A 351 -7.70 18.04 -5.68
CA ALA A 351 -9.10 17.70 -5.41
C ALA A 351 -10.03 18.33 -6.44
N ARG A 352 -11.19 17.71 -6.65
CA ARG A 352 -12.33 18.31 -7.35
C ARG A 352 -13.27 18.90 -6.31
N LEU A 353 -13.47 20.21 -6.36
CA LEU A 353 -14.36 20.96 -5.47
C LEU A 353 -15.47 21.60 -6.30
N ASN A 354 -16.72 21.24 -6.03
CA ASN A 354 -17.90 21.74 -6.76
C ASN A 354 -17.80 21.56 -8.28
N GLY A 355 -17.17 20.48 -8.74
CA GLY A 355 -16.91 20.21 -10.16
C GLY A 355 -15.65 20.86 -10.74
N THR A 356 -14.98 21.76 -10.01
CA THR A 356 -13.75 22.43 -10.46
C THR A 356 -12.52 21.73 -9.89
N SER A 357 -11.52 21.48 -10.73
CA SER A 357 -10.22 20.95 -10.27
C SER A 357 -9.47 22.02 -9.49
N ALA A 358 -8.91 21.68 -8.35
CA ALA A 358 -8.18 22.59 -7.47
C ALA A 358 -6.89 21.95 -6.95
N LYS A 359 -5.83 22.76 -6.91
CA LYS A 359 -4.62 22.50 -6.13
C LYS A 359 -4.72 23.32 -4.86
N MET A 360 -4.60 22.65 -3.72
CA MET A 360 -4.61 23.29 -2.42
C MET A 360 -3.30 23.05 -1.69
N ASP A 361 -2.92 24.00 -0.86
CA ASP A 361 -1.84 23.84 0.09
C ASP A 361 -2.22 22.80 1.15
N LEU A 362 -1.34 21.83 1.40
CA LEU A 362 -1.60 20.72 2.32
C LEU A 362 -1.71 21.17 3.77
N GLU A 363 -0.97 22.21 4.18
CA GLU A 363 -0.89 22.67 5.58
C GLU A 363 -2.04 23.59 5.95
N SER A 364 -2.48 24.46 5.05
CA SER A 364 -3.49 25.50 5.32
C SER A 364 -4.84 25.23 4.67
N GLY A 365 -4.90 24.36 3.65
CA GLY A 365 -6.08 24.15 2.84
C GLY A 365 -6.42 25.33 1.93
N ALA A 366 -5.52 26.32 1.77
CA ALA A 366 -5.71 27.43 0.84
C ALA A 366 -5.76 26.90 -0.61
N ILE A 367 -6.70 27.40 -1.42
CA ILE A 367 -6.70 27.09 -2.87
C ILE A 367 -5.58 27.90 -3.49
N LEU A 368 -4.59 27.21 -4.05
CA LEU A 368 -3.45 27.81 -4.73
C LEU A 368 -3.78 28.08 -6.20
N ASP A 369 -4.52 27.16 -6.82
CA ASP A 369 -4.96 27.27 -8.21
C ASP A 369 -6.23 26.44 -8.44
N SER A 370 -7.02 26.80 -9.44
CA SER A 370 -8.25 26.09 -9.80
C SER A 370 -8.66 26.31 -11.25
N GLY A 371 -9.26 25.31 -11.88
CA GLY A 371 -9.75 25.41 -13.24
C GLY A 371 -10.29 24.09 -13.79
N GLU A 372 -10.45 24.02 -15.10
CA GLU A 372 -10.82 22.80 -15.82
C GLU A 372 -9.55 22.04 -16.20
N PHE A 373 -8.94 21.36 -15.22
CA PHE A 373 -7.70 20.63 -15.40
C PHE A 373 -7.87 19.14 -15.14
N VAL A 374 -7.06 18.32 -15.79
CA VAL A 374 -6.85 16.92 -15.40
C VAL A 374 -6.05 16.91 -14.10
N LEU A 375 -6.61 16.27 -13.07
CA LEU A 375 -5.95 16.10 -11.77
C LEU A 375 -5.07 14.85 -11.79
N PRO A 376 -3.93 14.86 -11.05
CA PRO A 376 -3.11 13.68 -10.92
C PRO A 376 -3.83 12.59 -10.10
N GLU A 377 -3.58 11.33 -10.45
CA GLU A 377 -4.05 10.16 -9.72
C GLU A 377 -3.11 9.80 -8.56
N ALA A 378 -1.82 10.10 -8.72
CA ALA A 378 -0.81 9.93 -7.68
C ALA A 378 0.30 11.01 -7.82
N VAL A 379 0.90 11.38 -6.69
CA VAL A 379 2.01 12.35 -6.60
C VAL A 379 3.06 11.79 -5.65
N LEU A 380 4.34 11.85 -6.04
CA LEU A 380 5.48 11.43 -5.22
C LEU A 380 6.01 12.59 -4.37
N ALA A 381 6.88 12.27 -3.41
CA ALA A 381 7.49 13.26 -2.52
C ALA A 381 8.35 14.31 -3.24
N ASP A 382 8.92 13.97 -4.40
CA ASP A 382 9.69 14.87 -5.25
C ASP A 382 8.82 15.80 -6.12
N GLY A 383 7.50 15.66 -6.05
CA GLY A 383 6.54 16.42 -6.83
C GLY A 383 6.22 15.80 -8.19
N SER A 384 6.87 14.71 -8.60
CA SER A 384 6.49 13.96 -9.80
C SER A 384 5.05 13.47 -9.67
N ALA A 385 4.28 13.53 -10.76
CA ALA A 385 2.86 13.19 -10.76
C ALA A 385 2.49 12.28 -11.93
N LEU A 386 1.49 11.42 -11.70
CA LEU A 386 0.85 10.62 -12.74
C LEU A 386 -0.54 11.18 -13.05
N PHE A 387 -0.76 11.53 -14.30
CA PHE A 387 -2.04 11.97 -14.83
C PHE A 387 -2.68 10.86 -15.66
N PRO A 388 -3.97 10.55 -15.47
CA PRO A 388 -4.67 9.62 -16.34
C PRO A 388 -4.83 10.22 -17.73
N THR A 389 -4.65 9.41 -18.77
CA THR A 389 -4.89 9.82 -20.17
C THR A 389 -6.35 9.61 -20.56
N ARG A 390 -6.86 10.39 -21.51
CA ARG A 390 -8.21 10.17 -22.07
C ARG A 390 -8.28 9.00 -23.06
N GLU A 391 -7.14 8.58 -23.59
CA GLU A 391 -7.06 7.60 -24.68
C GLU A 391 -7.28 6.16 -24.20
N SER A 392 -6.95 5.86 -22.93
CA SER A 392 -7.16 4.53 -22.36
C SER A 392 -7.26 4.58 -20.85
N SER A 393 -8.04 3.67 -20.27
CA SER A 393 -8.15 3.49 -18.82
C SER A 393 -6.88 2.95 -18.16
N THR A 394 -5.89 2.54 -18.95
CA THR A 394 -4.61 1.97 -18.49
C THR A 394 -3.43 2.92 -18.77
N GLY A 395 -3.66 4.01 -19.50
CA GLY A 395 -2.63 4.92 -19.96
C GLY A 395 -2.50 6.12 -19.03
N TYR A 396 -1.26 6.44 -18.67
CA TYR A 396 -0.92 7.57 -17.82
C TYR A 396 0.21 8.38 -18.44
N VAL A 397 0.26 9.67 -18.09
CA VAL A 397 1.39 10.53 -18.34
C VAL A 397 2.07 10.85 -17.03
N LEU A 398 3.36 10.55 -16.98
CA LEU A 398 4.24 10.95 -15.90
C LEU A 398 4.81 12.34 -16.22
N ALA A 399 4.64 13.25 -15.27
CA ALA A 399 5.08 14.63 -15.37
C ALA A 399 5.93 15.03 -14.15
N GLU A 400 6.88 15.91 -14.37
CA GLU A 400 7.72 16.52 -13.34
C GLU A 400 7.22 17.92 -13.02
N PRO A 401 7.46 18.44 -11.81
CA PRO A 401 7.18 19.83 -11.50
C PRO A 401 8.03 20.75 -12.40
N GLU A 402 7.44 21.85 -12.88
CA GLU A 402 8.19 22.91 -13.55
C GLU A 402 9.11 23.63 -12.54
N PRO A 403 10.34 24.01 -12.95
CA PRO A 403 11.33 24.61 -12.07
C PRO A 403 11.01 26.04 -11.61
#